data_AF-A0A7C4KQ31-F1
#
_entry.id   AF-A0A7C4KQ31-F1
#
_cell.length_a   1.000
_cell.length_b   1.000
_cell.length_c   1.000
_cell.angle_alpha   90.00
_cell.angle_beta   90.00
_cell.angle_gamma   90.00
#
_symmetry.space_group_name_H-M   'P 1'
#
loop_
_entity.id
_entity.type
_entity.pdbx_description
1 polymer ?
#
loop_
_entity_poly.entity_id
_entity_poly.type
_entity_poly.pdbx_seq_one_letter_code
_entity_poly.pdbx_strand_id
1 'polypeptide(L)'
;MPSWWQHIKNRFFPHTPLADHLQRGSDGERAAQKYLISQGMHFLAANFRVPEGEIDLVFRDKEVLVFVEVKTRSSEQWERPAAAVDCRKRRRISRAALAYLHEIGRPRVKFRFDVVEVLLPRQGEPLIRHWPNAFSLSGPYRYAAAADPADAPRRQW
;
A
#
# COMPACT_ATOMS: atom_id res chain seq x y z
N MET A 1 -13.26 16.45 -10.23
CA MET A 1 -12.36 15.80 -9.24
C MET A 1 -13.03 15.92 -7.87
N PRO A 2 -13.18 14.84 -7.09
CA PRO A 2 -13.82 14.91 -5.77
C PRO A 2 -13.12 15.91 -4.84
N SER A 3 -13.85 16.62 -3.97
CA SER A 3 -13.29 17.68 -3.10
C SER A 3 -12.21 17.17 -2.14
N TRP A 4 -12.35 15.95 -1.61
CA TRP A 4 -11.35 15.32 -0.75
C TRP A 4 -9.98 15.11 -1.43
N TRP A 5 -9.93 15.09 -2.76
CA TRP A 5 -8.69 14.95 -3.52
C TRP A 5 -7.78 16.19 -3.44
N GLN A 6 -8.35 17.37 -3.24
CA GLN A 6 -7.57 18.59 -3.01
C GLN A 6 -6.98 18.62 -1.60
N HIS A 7 -7.68 18.04 -0.61
CA HIS A 7 -7.20 17.95 0.77
C HIS A 7 -6.02 16.98 0.94
N ILE A 8 -5.94 15.91 0.13
CA ILE A 8 -4.79 14.99 0.12
C ILE A 8 -3.52 15.68 -0.39
N LYS A 9 -3.63 16.53 -1.41
CA LYS A 9 -2.48 17.25 -2.00
C LYS A 9 -1.73 18.12 -1.00
N ASN A 10 -2.39 18.66 0.03
CA ASN A 10 -1.75 19.58 0.96
C ASN A 10 -1.05 18.91 2.16
N ARG A 11 -1.22 17.60 2.38
CA ARG A 11 -0.77 16.95 3.63
C ARG A 11 0.31 15.88 3.46
N PHE A 12 0.54 15.35 2.25
CA PHE A 12 1.39 14.15 2.05
C PHE A 12 2.41 14.21 0.91
N PHE A 13 2.94 15.39 0.59
CA PHE A 13 4.18 15.48 -0.22
C PHE A 13 5.49 15.54 0.61
N PRO A 14 5.70 14.85 1.75
CA PRO A 14 7.07 14.56 2.16
C PRO A 14 7.55 13.32 1.39
N HIS A 15 8.52 13.53 0.50
CA HIS A 15 9.41 12.47 0.08
C HIS A 15 10.09 11.90 1.32
N THR A 16 9.70 10.72 1.80
CA THR A 16 10.50 9.97 2.75
C THR A 16 11.54 9.18 1.96
N PRO A 17 12.86 9.46 2.10
CA PRO A 17 13.90 8.62 1.53
C PRO A 17 13.94 7.28 2.30
N LEU A 18 14.14 6.20 1.55
CA LEU A 18 14.22 4.83 2.05
C LEU A 18 15.41 4.60 2.98
N ALA A 19 15.21 3.73 3.98
CA ALA A 19 16.26 2.97 4.62
C ALA A 19 16.61 1.76 3.74
N ASP A 20 17.91 1.52 3.56
CA ASP A 20 18.49 0.45 2.77
C ASP A 20 18.16 -0.94 3.34
N HIS A 21 17.28 -1.69 2.68
CA HIS A 21 17.32 -3.15 2.79
C HIS A 21 17.09 -3.79 1.42
N LEU A 22 18.20 -4.27 0.85
CA LEU A 22 18.37 -5.03 -0.40
C LEU A 22 18.06 -4.23 -1.68
N GLN A 23 19.12 -3.82 -2.39
CA GLN A 23 19.06 -3.12 -3.70
C GLN A 23 18.01 -3.71 -4.67
N ARG A 24 17.90 -5.05 -4.73
CA ARG A 24 16.93 -5.76 -5.59
C ARG A 24 15.46 -5.51 -5.19
N GLY A 25 15.19 -5.31 -3.90
CA GLY A 25 13.85 -4.93 -3.42
C GLY A 25 13.45 -3.56 -3.96
N SER A 26 14.34 -2.57 -3.79
CA SER A 26 14.16 -1.20 -4.30
C SER A 26 13.98 -1.17 -5.83
N ASP A 27 14.79 -1.93 -6.57
CA ASP A 27 14.66 -2.03 -8.03
C ASP A 27 13.32 -2.64 -8.45
N GLY A 28 12.83 -3.63 -7.69
CA GLY A 28 11.53 -4.23 -7.90
C GLY A 28 10.38 -3.26 -7.64
N GLU A 29 10.41 -2.54 -6.53
CA GLU A 29 9.43 -1.48 -6.21
C GLU A 29 9.39 -0.42 -7.30
N ARG A 30 10.56 0.03 -7.78
CA ARG A 30 10.67 1.02 -8.86
C ARG A 30 10.09 0.50 -10.18
N ALA A 31 10.36 -0.75 -10.53
CA ALA A 31 9.81 -1.37 -11.73
C ALA A 31 8.28 -1.52 -11.64
N ALA A 32 7.77 -1.99 -10.50
CA ALA A 32 6.34 -2.07 -10.23
C ALA A 32 5.65 -0.70 -10.29
N GLN A 33 6.26 0.33 -9.69
CA GLN A 33 5.74 1.69 -9.72
C GLN A 33 5.64 2.20 -11.16
N LYS A 34 6.72 2.09 -11.95
CA LYS A 34 6.72 2.51 -13.37
C LYS A 34 5.65 1.78 -14.19
N TYR A 35 5.51 0.48 -13.98
CA TYR A 35 4.48 -0.32 -14.64
C TYR A 35 3.07 0.16 -14.29
N LEU A 36 2.75 0.34 -13.01
CA LEU A 36 1.40 0.79 -12.62
C LEU A 36 1.09 2.21 -13.12
N ILE A 37 2.09 3.10 -13.17
CA ILE A 37 1.95 4.41 -13.82
C ILE A 37 1.65 4.25 -15.32
N SER A 38 2.35 3.35 -16.02
CA SER A 38 2.10 3.11 -17.45
C SER A 38 0.72 2.48 -17.71
N GLN A 39 0.14 1.79 -16.73
CA GLN A 39 -1.25 1.34 -16.74
C GLN A 39 -2.28 2.45 -16.45
N GLY A 40 -1.84 3.70 -16.30
CA GLY A 40 -2.71 4.86 -16.07
C GLY A 40 -3.10 5.11 -14.61
N MET A 41 -2.46 4.41 -13.65
CA MET A 41 -2.69 4.66 -12.24
C MET A 41 -1.88 5.86 -11.74
N HIS A 42 -2.47 6.62 -10.81
CA HIS A 42 -1.82 7.78 -10.22
C HIS A 42 -1.07 7.37 -8.96
N PHE A 43 0.25 7.54 -8.96
CA PHE A 43 1.09 7.27 -7.79
C PHE A 43 0.79 8.27 -6.65
N LEU A 44 0.70 7.77 -5.41
CA LEU A 44 0.41 8.58 -4.22
C LEU A 44 1.52 8.51 -3.19
N ALA A 45 2.02 7.32 -2.87
CA ALA A 45 3.04 7.11 -1.86
C ALA A 45 3.79 5.81 -2.09
N ALA A 46 4.99 5.71 -1.52
CA ALA A 46 5.75 4.47 -1.40
C ALA A 46 6.21 4.29 0.05
N ASN A 47 6.49 3.05 0.44
CA ASN A 47 7.12 2.71 1.72
C ASN A 47 6.38 3.27 2.94
N PHE A 48 5.05 3.20 2.94
CA PHE A 48 4.24 3.62 4.07
C PHE A 48 4.37 2.60 5.21
N ARG A 49 4.79 3.03 6.40
CA ARG A 49 5.10 2.16 7.53
C ARG A 49 4.42 2.65 8.79
N VAL A 50 3.86 1.71 9.54
CA VAL A 50 3.37 1.88 10.91
C VAL A 50 3.93 0.73 11.77
N PRO A 51 3.93 0.82 13.11
CA PRO A 51 4.51 -0.22 13.95
C PRO A 51 4.00 -1.63 13.63
N GLU A 52 2.75 -1.76 13.19
CA GLU A 52 2.11 -3.05 12.96
C GLU A 52 1.99 -3.47 11.49
N GLY A 53 2.56 -2.71 10.55
CA GLY A 53 2.44 -3.02 9.13
C GLY A 53 3.14 -2.06 8.18
N GLU A 54 3.20 -2.46 6.93
CA GLU A 54 3.79 -1.67 5.85
C GLU A 54 2.96 -1.83 4.57
N ILE A 55 3.04 -0.85 3.67
CA ILE A 55 2.55 -0.87 2.29
C ILE A 55 3.68 -0.37 1.40
N ASP A 56 4.02 -1.16 0.38
CA ASP A 56 5.13 -0.83 -0.51
C ASP A 56 4.76 0.34 -1.42
N LEU A 57 3.59 0.31 -2.06
CA LEU A 57 3.10 1.39 -2.92
C LEU A 57 1.61 1.69 -2.70
N VAL A 58 1.25 2.96 -2.82
CA VAL A 58 -0.14 3.43 -2.79
C VAL A 58 -0.43 4.16 -4.09
N PHE A 59 -1.51 3.76 -4.75
CA PHE A 59 -1.98 4.30 -6.01
C PHE A 59 -3.44 4.73 -5.94
N ARG A 60 -3.85 5.52 -6.93
CA ARG A 60 -5.25 5.71 -7.29
C ARG A 60 -5.51 5.17 -8.68
N ASP A 61 -6.55 4.35 -8.76
CA ASP A 61 -7.17 3.90 -10.00
C ASP A 61 -8.62 4.41 -10.02
N LYS A 62 -8.86 5.49 -10.78
CA LYS A 62 -10.16 6.20 -10.86
C LYS A 62 -10.72 6.66 -9.52
N GLU A 63 -11.58 5.88 -8.86
CA GLU A 63 -12.18 6.20 -7.56
C GLU A 63 -11.72 5.25 -6.44
N VAL A 64 -10.75 4.38 -6.76
CA VAL A 64 -10.26 3.32 -5.90
C VAL A 64 -8.86 3.67 -5.43
N LEU A 65 -8.64 3.64 -4.12
CA LEU A 65 -7.30 3.58 -3.55
C LEU A 65 -6.76 2.16 -3.67
N VAL A 66 -5.55 2.02 -4.17
CA VAL A 66 -4.92 0.74 -4.43
C VAL A 66 -3.70 0.63 -3.53
N PHE A 67 -3.75 -0.30 -2.59
CA PHE A 67 -2.63 -0.65 -1.73
C PHE A 67 -1.89 -1.83 -2.35
N VAL A 68 -0.63 -1.64 -2.67
CA VAL A 68 0.15 -2.61 -3.45
C VAL A 68 1.27 -3.17 -2.59
N GLU A 69 1.36 -4.49 -2.57
CA GLU A 69 2.55 -5.24 -2.12
C GLU A 69 3.35 -5.65 -3.35
N VAL A 70 4.67 -5.42 -3.33
CA VAL A 70 5.59 -5.77 -4.41
C VAL A 70 6.40 -6.99 -4.00
N LYS A 71 6.44 -7.99 -4.89
CA LYS A 71 7.21 -9.21 -4.70
C LYS A 71 8.27 -9.33 -5.77
N THR A 72 9.51 -9.00 -5.42
CA THR A 72 10.65 -9.23 -6.29
C THR A 72 11.06 -10.71 -6.26
N ARG A 73 11.15 -11.35 -7.42
CA ARG A 73 11.63 -12.73 -7.58
C ARG A 73 12.92 -12.77 -8.41
N SER A 74 13.76 -13.77 -8.15
CA SER A 74 14.96 -14.08 -8.93
C SER A 74 14.76 -15.19 -9.96
N SER A 75 13.68 -15.98 -9.85
CA SER A 75 13.32 -17.05 -10.78
C SER A 75 11.80 -17.23 -10.87
N GLU A 76 11.34 -17.91 -11.94
CA GLU A 76 9.92 -18.13 -12.25
C GLU A 76 9.22 -19.22 -11.41
N GLN A 77 9.78 -19.67 -10.28
CA GLN A 77 9.17 -20.75 -9.50
C GLN A 77 7.71 -20.43 -9.14
N TRP A 78 6.81 -21.29 -9.65
CA TRP A 78 5.39 -21.03 -9.80
C TRP A 78 4.63 -21.32 -8.51
N GLU A 79 4.68 -20.40 -7.55
CA GLU A 79 3.72 -20.35 -6.45
C GLU A 79 2.60 -19.38 -6.80
N ARG A 80 1.34 -19.85 -6.76
CA ARG A 80 0.16 -19.01 -7.02
C ARG A 80 0.21 -17.74 -6.14
N PRO A 81 0.11 -16.53 -6.70
CA PRO A 81 0.29 -15.28 -5.94
C PRO A 81 -0.71 -15.07 -4.80
N ALA A 82 -1.93 -15.61 -4.93
CA ALA A 82 -2.90 -15.61 -3.84
C ALA A 82 -2.43 -16.46 -2.64
N ALA A 83 -1.66 -17.53 -2.86
CA ALA A 83 -0.99 -18.27 -1.80
C ALA A 83 0.27 -17.54 -1.29
N ALA A 84 0.87 -16.66 -2.09
CA ALA A 84 2.14 -16.00 -1.80
C ALA A 84 2.05 -14.82 -0.81
N VAL A 85 0.86 -14.27 -0.53
CA VAL A 85 0.64 -13.37 0.60
C VAL A 85 -0.02 -14.16 1.72
N ASP A 86 0.79 -14.66 2.64
CA ASP A 86 0.31 -15.41 3.80
C ASP A 86 -0.64 -14.57 4.68
N CYS A 87 -1.38 -15.23 5.57
CA CYS A 87 -2.34 -14.58 6.46
C CYS A 87 -1.71 -13.48 7.34
N ARG A 88 -0.43 -13.63 7.73
CA ARG A 88 0.29 -12.65 8.55
C ARG A 88 0.56 -11.38 7.77
N LYS A 89 1.02 -11.49 6.52
CA LYS A 89 1.31 -10.38 5.62
C LYS A 89 0.02 -9.65 5.24
N ARG A 90 -1.06 -10.36 4.91
CA ARG A 90 -2.40 -9.76 4.69
C ARG A 90 -2.85 -8.91 5.87
N ARG A 91 -2.68 -9.42 7.10
CA ARG A 91 -3.05 -8.69 8.32
C ARG A 91 -2.21 -7.42 8.51
N ARG A 92 -0.90 -7.48 8.28
CA ARG A 92 0.01 -6.32 8.37
C ARG A 92 -0.34 -5.24 7.34
N ILE A 93 -0.50 -5.62 6.07
CA ILE A 93 -0.88 -4.69 5.00
C ILE A 93 -2.24 -4.06 5.29
N SER A 94 -3.20 -4.85 5.79
CA SER A 94 -4.52 -4.33 6.16
C SER A 94 -4.46 -3.28 7.27
N ARG A 95 -3.63 -3.49 8.30
CA ARG A 95 -3.45 -2.51 9.39
C ARG A 95 -2.81 -1.23 8.88
N ALA A 96 -1.80 -1.34 8.03
CA ALA A 96 -1.17 -0.20 7.38
C ALA A 96 -2.17 0.56 6.48
N ALA A 97 -3.01 -0.13 5.72
CA ALA A 97 -4.04 0.52 4.89
C ALA A 97 -5.06 1.28 5.73
N LEU A 98 -5.53 0.71 6.85
CA LEU A 98 -6.43 1.41 7.77
C LEU A 98 -5.76 2.63 8.41
N ALA A 99 -4.48 2.53 8.78
CA ALA A 99 -3.72 3.67 9.29
C ALA A 99 -3.53 4.76 8.23
N TYR A 100 -3.22 4.39 6.99
CA TYR A 100 -3.14 5.32 5.87
C TYR A 100 -4.46 6.05 5.66
N LEU A 101 -5.59 5.33 5.61
CA LEU A 101 -6.93 5.91 5.51
C LEU A 101 -7.24 6.88 6.66
N HIS A 102 -6.80 6.54 7.88
CA HIS A 102 -6.92 7.42 9.04
C HIS A 102 -6.12 8.71 8.85
N GLU A 103 -4.86 8.61 8.40
CA GLU A 103 -3.93 9.73 8.22
C GLU A 103 -4.42 10.73 7.17
N ILE A 104 -5.06 10.23 6.10
CA ILE A 104 -5.66 11.06 5.05
C ILE A 104 -7.07 11.57 5.39
N GLY A 105 -7.53 11.40 6.63
CA GLY A 105 -8.78 11.99 7.13
C GLY A 105 -10.03 11.14 6.94
N ARG A 106 -9.91 9.81 6.88
CA ARG A 106 -11.02 8.84 6.80
C ARG A 106 -11.99 9.09 5.63
N PRO A 107 -11.50 9.24 4.39
CA PRO A 107 -12.37 9.53 3.25
C PRO A 107 -13.33 8.38 2.97
N ARG A 108 -14.51 8.72 2.47
CA ARG A 108 -15.45 7.73 1.90
C ARG A 108 -14.96 7.33 0.51
N VAL A 109 -14.13 6.29 0.44
CA VAL A 109 -13.47 5.85 -0.79
C VAL A 109 -13.49 4.32 -0.90
N LYS A 110 -13.53 3.81 -2.13
CA LYS A 110 -13.31 2.38 -2.39
C LYS A 110 -11.81 2.10 -2.27
N PHE A 111 -11.43 0.93 -1.80
CA PHE A 111 -10.04 0.51 -1.85
C PHE A 111 -9.92 -0.98 -2.16
N ARG A 112 -8.76 -1.38 -2.70
CA ARG A 112 -8.39 -2.77 -2.93
C ARG A 112 -6.93 -3.01 -2.59
N PHE A 113 -6.60 -4.28 -2.45
CA PHE A 113 -5.23 -4.74 -2.27
C PHE A 113 -4.77 -5.47 -3.52
N ASP A 114 -3.69 -4.98 -4.11
CA ASP A 114 -3.08 -5.56 -5.30
C ASP A 114 -1.72 -6.16 -4.93
N VAL A 115 -1.28 -7.15 -5.71
CA VAL A 115 0.09 -7.67 -5.65
C VAL A 115 0.74 -7.45 -7.00
N VAL A 116 1.98 -6.95 -7.00
CA VAL A 116 2.80 -6.88 -8.21
C VAL A 116 4.01 -7.79 -8.03
N GLU A 117 4.14 -8.78 -8.89
CA GLU A 117 5.32 -9.62 -8.95
C GLU A 117 6.28 -9.04 -9.99
N VAL A 118 7.54 -8.89 -9.60
CA VAL A 118 8.60 -8.39 -10.47
C VAL A 118 9.70 -9.43 -10.53
N LEU A 119 9.86 -10.05 -11.70
CA LEU A 119 11.00 -10.88 -11.99
C LEU A 119 12.10 -10.00 -12.59
N LEU A 120 13.22 -9.89 -11.88
CA LEU A 120 14.41 -9.15 -12.33
C LEU A 120 15.46 -10.15 -12.85
N PRO A 121 15.48 -10.46 -14.16
CA PRO A 121 16.51 -11.31 -14.74
C PRO A 121 17.87 -10.59 -14.70
N ARG A 122 18.97 -11.34 -14.82
CA ARG A 122 20.32 -10.74 -14.88
C ARG A 122 20.54 -9.94 -16.17
N GLN A 123 19.80 -10.26 -17.23
CA GLN A 123 19.83 -9.59 -18.53
C GLN A 123 18.40 -9.53 -19.09
N GLY A 124 18.07 -8.43 -19.77
CA GLY A 124 16.74 -8.20 -20.34
C GLY A 124 15.81 -7.39 -19.45
N GLU A 125 14.60 -7.15 -19.95
CA GLU A 125 13.59 -6.34 -19.26
C GLU A 125 12.94 -7.11 -18.10
N PRO A 126 12.51 -6.41 -17.03
CA PRO A 126 11.72 -7.01 -15.97
C PRO A 126 10.42 -7.61 -16.51
N LEU A 127 10.11 -8.85 -16.09
CA LEU A 127 8.78 -9.41 -16.29
C LEU A 127 7.91 -9.02 -15.10
N ILE A 128 6.81 -8.32 -15.38
CA ILE A 128 5.91 -7.81 -14.35
C ILE A 128 4.55 -8.47 -14.49
N ARG A 129 4.01 -8.97 -13.37
CA ARG A 129 2.64 -9.50 -13.29
C ARG A 129 1.89 -8.74 -12.21
N HIS A 130 0.75 -8.17 -12.59
CA HIS A 130 -0.11 -7.43 -11.68
C HIS A 130 -1.37 -8.25 -11.39
N TRP A 131 -1.67 -8.38 -10.11
CA TRP A 131 -2.78 -9.14 -9.57
C TRP A 131 -3.73 -8.19 -8.84
N PRO A 132 -4.74 -7.64 -9.54
CA PRO A 132 -5.76 -6.79 -8.91
C PRO A 132 -6.60 -7.58 -7.92
N ASN A 133 -6.98 -6.96 -6.81
CA ASN A 133 -7.81 -7.60 -5.76
C ASN A 133 -7.22 -8.94 -5.26
N ALA A 134 -5.90 -8.99 -5.11
CA ALA A 134 -5.16 -10.20 -4.72
C ALA A 134 -5.65 -10.78 -3.38
N PHE A 135 -6.14 -9.92 -2.48
CA PHE A 135 -6.84 -10.35 -1.27
C PHE A 135 -7.83 -9.28 -0.79
N SER A 136 -8.78 -9.72 0.04
CA SER A 136 -9.68 -8.83 0.76
C SER A 136 -9.15 -8.57 2.17
N LEU A 137 -9.67 -7.51 2.78
CA LEU A 137 -9.44 -7.19 4.19
C LEU A 137 -9.72 -8.44 5.07
N SER A 138 -8.69 -9.01 5.68
CA SER A 138 -8.67 -10.28 6.43
C SER A 138 -8.92 -10.17 7.95
N GLY A 139 -10.11 -10.59 8.44
CA GLY A 139 -10.37 -11.01 9.84
C GLY A 139 -10.32 -9.93 10.94
N PRO A 140 -11.00 -10.10 12.09
CA PRO A 140 -11.70 -9.02 12.78
C PRO A 140 -10.79 -7.82 13.11
N TYR A 141 -11.15 -6.67 12.55
CA TYR A 141 -10.49 -5.40 12.79
C TYR A 141 -11.24 -4.66 13.89
N ARG A 142 -10.54 -4.33 14.98
CA ARG A 142 -10.99 -3.23 15.84
C ARG A 142 -10.55 -1.95 15.16
N TYR A 143 -11.51 -1.21 14.63
CA TYR A 143 -11.30 0.18 14.31
C TYR A 143 -11.07 0.91 15.64
N ALA A 144 -9.83 1.25 15.94
CA ALA A 144 -9.60 2.33 16.88
C ALA A 144 -10.05 3.60 16.14
N ALA A 145 -11.32 3.95 16.28
CA ALA A 145 -11.66 5.35 16.20
C ALA A 145 -10.67 6.04 17.14
N ALA A 146 -10.00 7.09 16.67
CA ALA A 146 -9.34 8.01 17.57
C ALA A 146 -10.32 8.26 18.71
N ALA A 147 -9.83 8.16 19.96
CA ALA A 147 -10.61 8.25 21.19
C ALA A 147 -11.91 9.02 20.95
N ASP A 148 -13.03 8.38 21.29
CA ASP A 148 -14.31 9.06 21.37
C ASP A 148 -14.05 10.45 21.99
N PRO A 149 -14.49 11.57 21.40
CA PRO A 149 -14.36 12.87 22.07
C PRO A 149 -14.95 12.86 23.51
N ALA A 150 -15.75 11.85 23.88
CA ALA A 150 -16.17 11.57 25.25
C ALA A 150 -15.06 11.04 26.20
N ASP A 151 -13.95 10.51 25.69
CA ASP A 151 -12.82 9.93 26.44
C ASP A 151 -11.66 10.91 26.69
N ALA A 152 -11.81 12.19 26.29
CA ALA A 152 -10.88 13.22 26.71
C ALA A 152 -10.99 13.41 28.25
N PRO A 153 -9.86 13.35 29.01
CA PRO A 153 -9.93 13.59 30.45
C PRO A 153 -10.53 14.97 30.66
N ARG A 154 -11.68 15.03 31.36
CA ARG A 154 -12.26 16.28 31.83
C ARG A 154 -11.17 16.96 32.65
N ARG A 155 -10.60 18.04 32.11
CA ARG A 155 -9.72 18.92 32.87
C ARG A 155 -10.52 19.40 34.07
N GLN A 156 -10.20 18.88 35.24
CA GLN A 156 -10.58 19.49 36.50
C GLN A 156 -9.72 20.74 36.63
N TRP A 157 -10.39 21.82 37.01
CA TRP A 157 -9.91 23.21 37.04
C TRP A 157 -8.59 23.40 37.79
#